data_AF-A0A7J7RI95-F1
#
_entry.id   AF-A0A7J7RI95-F1
#
_cell.length_a   1.000
_cell.length_b   1.000
_cell.length_c   1.000
_cell.angle_alpha   90.00
_cell.angle_beta   90.00
_cell.angle_gamma   90.00
#
_symmetry.space_group_name_H-M   'P 1'
#
loop_
_entity.id
_entity.type
_entity.pdbx_description
1 polymer ?
#
loop_
_entity_poly.entity_id
_entity_poly.type
_entity_poly.pdbx_seq_one_letter_code
_entity_poly.pdbx_strand_id
1 'polypeptide(L)'
;MISNGSWRDRPFKSYNFSARGVLPDSGHLHPLLKVRTQFRQIFLEMGFTEMPTDNFIESSFWNFDALFQPQQHPARDQHDTFFLKDPAEALQLPMDYVHRVKRIHSHGGYGSQGYKYNWKLEEARKNLLRTHTTAASARALYRLAQKKPFTPAKYFSIDRVFRNETLDATHLAEFHQIEGVVADHGLTLGHLMGVLREFFTKLGITQLRFKPAYNPYTEPSMEVFSYHQGLKKWVEVGNSGVFRPEMLLPMGLPEKVSVIAWGLSLERPTMIKYNINNIRELVGHKVNLQMVYNSPLCRLDVEQGSPQTQETR
;
A
#
# COMPACT_ATOMS: atom_id res chain seq x y z
N MET A 1 -51.61 -9.91 -30.11
CA MET A 1 -51.88 -11.15 -29.34
C MET A 1 -52.56 -10.80 -28.02
N ILE A 2 -51.94 -9.98 -27.17
CA ILE A 2 -52.55 -9.57 -25.89
C ILE A 2 -53.87 -8.82 -26.09
N SER A 3 -53.91 -7.82 -26.98
CA SER A 3 -55.10 -6.99 -27.23
C SER A 3 -56.22 -7.69 -28.01
N ASN A 4 -55.92 -8.67 -28.85
CA ASN A 4 -56.88 -9.33 -29.74
C ASN A 4 -57.09 -10.83 -29.42
N GLY A 5 -56.61 -11.30 -28.27
CA GLY A 5 -56.83 -12.68 -27.79
C GLY A 5 -56.14 -13.80 -28.58
N SER A 6 -55.45 -13.49 -29.69
CA SER A 6 -54.94 -14.47 -30.65
C SER A 6 -53.82 -15.39 -30.14
N TRP A 7 -53.44 -15.29 -28.86
CA TRP A 7 -52.54 -16.24 -28.18
C TRP A 7 -53.21 -17.54 -27.77
N ARG A 8 -54.55 -17.58 -27.67
CA ARG A 8 -55.27 -18.80 -27.28
C ARG A 8 -55.23 -19.87 -28.38
N ASP A 9 -55.22 -19.44 -29.63
CA ASP A 9 -55.42 -20.33 -30.78
C ASP A 9 -54.13 -20.62 -31.57
N ARG A 10 -52.97 -20.26 -31.01
CA ARG A 10 -51.66 -20.46 -31.68
C ARG A 10 -50.71 -21.27 -30.81
N PRO A 11 -50.02 -22.28 -31.36
CA PRO A 11 -48.97 -22.99 -30.63
C PRO A 11 -47.73 -22.09 -30.51
N PHE A 12 -47.14 -22.03 -29.31
CA PHE A 12 -45.86 -21.35 -29.08
C PHE A 12 -44.75 -22.36 -28.89
N LYS A 13 -43.58 -22.06 -29.46
CA LYS A 13 -42.38 -22.85 -29.21
C LYS A 13 -42.02 -22.76 -27.72
N SER A 14 -41.89 -23.91 -27.06
CA SER A 14 -41.47 -23.97 -25.66
C SER A 14 -40.11 -23.29 -25.49
N TYR A 15 -40.00 -22.46 -24.46
CA TYR A 15 -38.75 -21.79 -24.13
C TYR A 15 -37.72 -22.81 -23.63
N ASN A 16 -36.48 -22.72 -24.10
CA ASN A 16 -35.41 -23.59 -23.64
C ASN A 16 -34.82 -23.06 -22.32
N PHE A 17 -35.33 -23.57 -21.19
CA PHE A 17 -34.82 -23.22 -19.86
C PHE A 17 -33.43 -23.77 -19.54
N SER A 18 -32.88 -24.66 -20.38
CA SER A 18 -31.53 -25.22 -20.19
C SER A 18 -30.43 -24.33 -20.75
N ALA A 19 -30.76 -23.32 -21.57
CA ALA A 19 -29.79 -22.37 -22.12
C ALA A 19 -29.51 -21.22 -21.13
N ARG A 20 -28.28 -20.70 -21.13
CA ARG A 20 -27.99 -19.45 -20.44
C ARG A 20 -28.73 -18.31 -21.14
N GLY A 21 -29.37 -17.44 -20.35
CA GLY A 21 -30.00 -16.22 -20.86
C GLY A 21 -28.97 -15.25 -21.43
N VAL A 22 -29.47 -14.20 -22.10
CA VAL A 22 -28.64 -13.10 -22.57
C VAL A 22 -28.25 -12.25 -21.36
N LEU A 23 -26.94 -12.08 -21.16
CA LEU A 23 -26.44 -11.17 -20.13
C LEU A 23 -26.72 -9.73 -20.54
N PRO A 24 -27.30 -8.88 -19.67
CA PRO A 24 -27.52 -7.48 -20.01
C PRO A 24 -26.20 -6.72 -20.06
N ASP A 25 -26.13 -5.70 -20.92
CA ASP A 25 -25.02 -4.75 -20.92
C ASP A 25 -25.01 -3.98 -19.59
N SER A 26 -23.83 -3.87 -18.97
CA SER A 26 -23.68 -3.19 -17.69
C SER A 26 -22.33 -2.48 -17.59
N GLY A 27 -22.23 -1.50 -16.69
CA GLY A 27 -20.96 -0.86 -16.37
C GLY A 27 -20.06 -1.80 -15.56
N HIS A 28 -18.76 -1.75 -15.78
CA HIS A 28 -17.79 -2.60 -15.08
C HIS A 28 -16.72 -1.77 -14.37
N LEU A 29 -16.37 -2.18 -13.15
CA LEU A 29 -15.26 -1.62 -12.38
C LEU A 29 -14.04 -2.54 -12.49
N HIS A 30 -12.86 -1.93 -12.61
CA HIS A 30 -11.60 -2.67 -12.67
C HIS A 30 -11.37 -3.51 -11.39
N PRO A 31 -10.97 -4.79 -11.48
CA PRO A 31 -10.81 -5.68 -10.31
C PRO A 31 -9.90 -5.09 -9.23
N LEU A 32 -8.73 -4.59 -9.60
CA LEU A 32 -7.79 -3.94 -8.67
C LEU A 32 -8.44 -2.76 -7.90
N LEU A 33 -9.29 -1.97 -8.56
CA LEU A 33 -9.94 -0.82 -7.94
C LEU A 33 -11.11 -1.24 -7.03
N LYS A 34 -11.77 -2.37 -7.33
CA LYS A 34 -12.72 -3.00 -6.40
C LYS A 34 -12.00 -3.43 -5.11
N VAL A 35 -10.82 -4.04 -5.23
CA VAL A 35 -9.99 -4.40 -4.06
C VAL A 35 -9.53 -3.15 -3.31
N ARG A 36 -9.05 -2.11 -4.00
CA ARG A 36 -8.68 -0.82 -3.39
C ARG A 36 -9.81 -0.24 -2.54
N THR A 37 -11.03 -0.27 -3.06
CA THR A 37 -12.22 0.23 -2.36
C THR A 37 -12.46 -0.52 -1.06
N GLN A 38 -12.24 -1.83 -1.06
CA GLN A 38 -12.39 -2.64 0.16
C GLN A 38 -11.29 -2.37 1.19
N PHE A 39 -10.02 -2.27 0.76
CA PHE A 39 -8.94 -1.87 1.68
C PHE A 39 -9.20 -0.51 2.30
N ARG A 40 -9.63 0.46 1.48
CA ARG A 40 -10.03 1.79 1.96
C ARG A 40 -11.12 1.71 3.01
N GLN A 41 -12.15 0.88 2.79
CA GLN A 41 -13.22 0.68 3.75
C GLN A 41 -12.71 0.07 5.09
N ILE A 42 -11.83 -0.93 5.03
CA ILE A 42 -11.22 -1.54 6.24
C ILE A 42 -10.50 -0.49 7.09
N PHE A 43 -9.72 0.39 6.47
CA PHE A 43 -9.06 1.48 7.19
C PHE A 43 -10.05 2.44 7.85
N LEU A 44 -11.10 2.84 7.13
CA LEU A 44 -12.14 3.72 7.66
C LEU A 44 -12.86 3.09 8.86
N GLU A 45 -13.20 1.80 8.79
CA GLU A 45 -13.80 1.05 9.90
C GLU A 45 -12.88 0.95 11.13
N MET A 46 -11.57 0.91 10.91
CA MET A 46 -10.57 0.89 11.99
C MET A 46 -10.25 2.31 12.54
N GLY A 47 -10.94 3.33 12.04
CA GLY A 47 -10.81 4.73 12.47
C GLY A 47 -9.58 5.45 11.90
N PHE A 48 -9.06 4.99 10.76
CA PHE A 48 -7.97 5.66 10.06
C PHE A 48 -8.50 6.78 9.16
N THR A 49 -7.74 7.87 9.07
CA THR A 49 -8.01 8.99 8.17
C THR A 49 -7.16 8.86 6.91
N GLU A 50 -7.77 9.05 5.74
CA GLU A 50 -7.07 9.00 4.46
C GLU A 50 -6.16 10.23 4.32
N MET A 51 -4.85 10.02 4.11
CA MET A 51 -3.91 11.10 3.89
C MET A 51 -3.75 11.39 2.38
N PRO A 52 -3.61 12.66 1.99
CA PRO A 52 -3.45 13.02 0.57
C PRO A 52 -2.10 12.54 0.04
N THR A 53 -2.11 12.06 -1.20
CA THR A 53 -0.93 11.53 -1.90
C THR A 53 -0.78 12.11 -3.30
N ASP A 54 -1.35 13.30 -3.54
CA ASP A 54 -1.47 14.01 -4.83
C ASP A 54 -0.12 14.49 -5.41
N ASN A 55 0.89 13.63 -5.43
CA ASN A 55 2.25 13.90 -5.87
C ASN A 55 2.98 12.59 -6.26
N PHE A 56 3.04 12.30 -7.56
CA PHE A 56 3.91 11.23 -8.07
C PHE A 56 5.37 11.64 -8.05
N ILE A 57 5.64 12.93 -8.26
CA ILE A 57 6.98 13.50 -8.13
C ILE A 57 7.20 13.83 -6.66
N GLU A 58 8.30 13.32 -6.13
CA GLU A 58 8.73 13.57 -4.76
C GLU A 58 10.19 14.05 -4.78
N SER A 59 10.56 14.91 -3.83
CA SER A 59 11.97 15.25 -3.67
C SER A 59 12.68 14.13 -2.94
N SER A 60 13.94 13.88 -3.31
CA SER A 60 14.83 12.91 -2.67
C SER A 60 14.91 13.13 -1.14
N PHE A 61 14.80 14.39 -0.70
CA PHE A 61 14.61 14.73 0.71
C PHE A 61 13.41 14.02 1.37
N TRP A 62 12.19 14.17 0.85
CA TRP A 62 10.99 13.59 1.47
C TRP A 62 10.91 12.08 1.26
N ASN A 63 11.40 11.60 0.12
CA ASN A 63 11.37 10.18 -0.19
C ASN A 63 12.41 9.37 0.59
N PHE A 64 13.53 9.97 1.00
CA PHE A 64 14.60 9.22 1.66
C PHE A 64 15.15 9.90 2.91
N ASP A 65 15.66 11.13 2.81
CA ASP A 65 16.38 11.77 3.92
C ASP A 65 15.47 12.02 5.14
N ALA A 66 14.22 12.45 4.91
CA ALA A 66 13.22 12.68 5.94
C ALA A 66 12.83 11.41 6.70
N LEU A 67 13.02 10.24 6.08
CA LEU A 67 12.82 8.93 6.69
C LEU A 67 14.05 8.45 7.46
N PHE A 68 15.13 9.24 7.54
CA PHE A 68 16.40 8.78 8.09
C PHE A 68 17.04 7.66 7.25
N GLN A 69 16.75 7.57 5.94
CA GLN A 69 17.47 6.66 5.04
C GLN A 69 18.75 7.34 4.52
N PRO A 70 19.94 6.73 4.67
CA PRO A 70 21.21 7.39 4.34
C PRO A 70 21.37 7.64 2.83
N GLN A 71 22.14 8.68 2.46
CA GLN A 71 22.35 9.05 1.04
C GLN A 71 23.11 8.00 0.22
N GLN A 72 23.95 7.20 0.87
CA GLN A 72 24.69 6.10 0.25
C GLN A 72 23.89 4.78 0.16
N HIS A 73 22.58 4.81 0.45
CA HIS A 73 21.76 3.61 0.43
C HIS A 73 21.52 3.14 -1.02
N PRO A 74 21.72 1.84 -1.35
CA PRO A 74 21.59 1.31 -2.73
C PRO A 74 20.26 1.65 -3.40
N ALA A 75 19.15 1.60 -2.66
CA ALA A 75 17.83 1.99 -3.18
C ALA A 75 17.74 3.43 -3.75
N ARG A 76 18.73 4.30 -3.49
CA ARG A 76 18.82 5.66 -4.08
C ARG A 76 19.60 5.69 -5.39
N ASP A 77 20.12 4.56 -5.85
CA ASP A 77 20.85 4.47 -7.11
C ASP A 77 19.88 4.56 -8.30
N GLN A 78 20.42 5.02 -9.43
CA GLN A 78 19.65 5.16 -10.69
C GLN A 78 19.12 3.81 -11.21
N HIS A 79 19.74 2.71 -10.80
CA HIS A 79 19.28 1.36 -11.13
C HIS A 79 18.00 0.98 -10.39
N ASP A 80 17.70 1.57 -9.23
CA ASP A 80 16.51 1.25 -8.42
C ASP A 80 15.44 2.35 -8.47
N THR A 81 15.83 3.60 -8.74
CA THR A 81 14.95 4.77 -8.65
C THR A 81 14.91 5.59 -9.94
N PHE A 82 13.71 5.96 -10.37
CA PHE A 82 13.51 6.90 -11.48
C PHE A 82 13.71 8.35 -11.04
N PHE A 83 14.89 8.90 -11.31
CA PHE A 83 15.17 10.33 -11.15
C PHE A 83 14.62 11.14 -12.33
N LEU A 84 14.22 12.38 -12.06
CA LEU A 84 13.70 13.27 -13.09
C LEU A 84 14.82 14.02 -13.79
N LYS A 85 14.66 14.14 -15.12
CA LYS A 85 15.41 15.11 -15.93
C LYS A 85 14.78 16.50 -15.87
N ASP A 86 13.46 16.58 -15.79
CA ASP A 86 12.70 17.83 -15.68
C ASP A 86 11.37 17.57 -14.95
N PRO A 87 11.05 18.28 -13.85
CA PRO A 87 11.94 19.16 -13.09
C PRO A 87 12.98 18.36 -12.31
N ALA A 88 14.28 18.58 -12.56
CA ALA A 88 15.37 17.82 -11.91
C ALA A 88 15.54 18.13 -10.42
N GLU A 89 15.28 19.38 -10.01
CA GLU A 89 15.46 19.83 -8.62
C GLU A 89 14.16 20.33 -8.00
N ALA A 90 13.99 20.08 -6.70
CA ALA A 90 12.89 20.59 -5.91
C ALA A 90 13.01 22.12 -5.74
N LEU A 91 11.95 22.84 -6.13
CA LEU A 91 11.90 24.31 -6.04
C LEU A 91 11.91 24.80 -4.58
N GLN A 92 11.28 24.06 -3.66
CA GLN A 92 11.16 24.44 -2.27
C GLN A 92 11.27 23.24 -1.34
N LEU A 93 12.04 23.39 -0.27
CA LEU A 93 12.15 22.44 0.84
C LEU A 93 12.01 23.20 2.18
N PRO A 94 11.49 22.56 3.24
CA PRO A 94 11.42 23.18 4.57
C PRO A 94 12.81 23.28 5.20
N MET A 95 13.55 24.34 4.89
CA MET A 95 14.98 24.45 5.22
C MET A 95 15.31 24.26 6.70
N ASP A 96 14.45 24.72 7.62
CA ASP A 96 14.65 24.50 9.05
C ASP A 96 14.62 23.01 9.42
N TYR A 97 13.69 22.25 8.84
CA TYR A 97 13.63 20.80 9.01
C TYR A 97 14.80 20.12 8.31
N VAL A 98 15.14 20.54 7.09
CA VAL A 98 16.31 20.04 6.35
C VAL A 98 17.60 20.19 7.15
N HIS A 99 17.81 21.32 7.83
CA HIS A 99 18.98 21.54 8.68
C HIS A 99 19.03 20.58 9.87
N ARG A 100 17.87 20.30 10.50
CA ARG A 100 17.78 19.30 11.58
C ARG A 100 18.05 17.88 11.07
N VAL A 101 17.53 17.53 9.88
CA VAL A 101 17.78 16.25 9.19
C VAL A 101 19.27 16.11 8.85
N LYS A 102 19.88 17.13 8.24
CA LYS A 102 21.32 17.16 7.95
C LYS A 102 22.14 16.87 9.21
N ARG A 103 21.82 17.55 10.32
CA ARG A 103 22.52 17.38 11.60
C ARG A 103 22.42 15.95 12.14
N ILE A 104 21.21 15.39 12.23
CA ILE A 104 20.99 14.05 12.78
C ILE A 104 21.62 12.97 11.89
N HIS A 105 21.58 13.13 10.57
CA HIS A 105 22.20 12.21 9.62
C HIS A 105 23.73 12.19 9.76
N SER A 106 24.37 13.36 9.84
CA SER A 106 25.84 13.43 9.81
C SER A 106 26.46 13.27 11.21
N HIS A 107 26.00 14.04 12.20
CA HIS A 107 26.64 14.14 13.51
C HIS A 107 25.88 13.40 14.62
N GLY A 108 24.68 12.90 14.33
CA GLY A 108 23.80 12.35 15.36
C GLY A 108 23.07 13.42 16.17
N GLY A 109 22.45 12.97 17.26
CA GLY A 109 21.52 13.74 18.09
C GLY A 109 20.40 12.85 18.61
N TYR A 110 19.63 13.35 19.58
CA TYR A 110 18.48 12.63 20.15
C TYR A 110 18.80 11.20 20.65
N GLY A 111 20.01 11.00 21.20
CA GLY A 111 20.50 9.68 21.65
C GLY A 111 21.14 8.81 20.55
N SER A 112 21.07 9.22 19.28
CA SER A 112 21.70 8.52 18.15
C SER A 112 23.07 9.11 17.81
N GLN A 113 23.96 8.28 17.25
CA GLN A 113 25.26 8.69 16.75
C GLN A 113 25.22 9.19 15.29
N GLY A 114 24.05 9.12 14.64
CA GLY A 114 23.90 9.38 13.22
C GLY A 114 24.66 8.35 12.36
N TYR A 115 24.77 8.62 11.07
CA TYR A 115 25.48 7.77 10.11
C TYR A 115 26.94 8.17 9.89
N LYS A 116 27.41 9.26 10.51
CA LYS A 116 28.82 9.72 10.46
C LYS A 116 29.37 9.90 9.03
N TYR A 117 28.55 10.48 8.15
CA TYR A 117 28.93 10.83 6.78
C TYR A 117 28.63 12.31 6.48
N ASN A 118 29.19 12.80 5.37
CA ASN A 118 28.90 14.16 4.91
C ASN A 118 27.60 14.20 4.12
N TRP A 119 26.53 14.71 4.74
CA TRP A 119 25.22 14.87 4.11
C TRP A 119 25.21 16.04 3.12
N LYS A 120 24.86 15.76 1.86
CA LYS A 120 24.87 16.73 0.75
C LYS A 120 23.45 17.22 0.45
N LEU A 121 23.27 18.55 0.44
CA LEU A 121 21.97 19.17 0.13
C LEU A 121 21.54 18.95 -1.32
N GLU A 122 22.50 18.93 -2.24
CA GLU A 122 22.28 18.70 -3.67
C GLU A 122 21.61 17.34 -3.93
N GLU A 123 22.01 16.29 -3.20
CA GLU A 123 21.41 14.96 -3.31
C GLU A 123 19.95 14.93 -2.83
N ALA A 124 19.62 15.75 -1.82
CA ALA A 124 18.28 15.85 -1.28
C ALA A 124 17.34 16.69 -2.17
N ARG A 125 17.90 17.57 -3.01
CA ARG A 125 17.14 18.40 -3.97
C ARG A 125 16.70 17.65 -5.21
N LYS A 126 17.38 16.57 -5.59
CA LYS A 126 17.01 15.77 -6.77
C LYS A 126 15.55 15.32 -6.68
N ASN A 127 14.75 15.55 -7.72
CA ASN A 127 13.41 15.01 -7.81
C ASN A 127 13.43 13.61 -8.43
N LEU A 128 12.46 12.81 -8.02
CA LEU A 128 12.28 11.44 -8.45
C LEU A 128 10.79 11.10 -8.50
N LEU A 129 10.46 9.97 -9.12
CA LEU A 129 9.15 9.36 -8.95
C LEU A 129 9.11 8.61 -7.62
N ARG A 130 8.08 8.88 -6.80
CA ARG A 130 7.92 8.36 -5.45
C ARG A 130 8.05 6.82 -5.43
N THR A 131 9.00 6.31 -4.67
CA THR A 131 9.33 4.86 -4.66
C THR A 131 8.50 4.04 -3.68
N HIS A 132 7.91 4.72 -2.69
CA HIS A 132 7.03 4.13 -1.67
C HIS A 132 6.16 5.23 -1.04
N THR A 133 4.96 4.85 -0.56
CA THR A 133 4.01 5.77 0.10
C THR A 133 4.51 6.32 1.44
N THR A 134 5.60 5.78 1.98
CA THR A 134 6.19 6.23 3.24
C THR A 134 6.67 7.68 3.18
N ALA A 135 6.95 8.20 1.98
CA ALA A 135 7.19 9.63 1.77
C ALA A 135 5.96 10.49 2.12
N ALA A 136 4.75 10.01 1.77
CA ALA A 136 3.49 10.66 2.14
C ALA A 136 3.27 10.63 3.66
N SER A 137 3.62 9.51 4.30
CA SER A 137 3.64 9.39 5.77
C SER A 137 4.59 10.38 6.43
N ALA A 138 5.80 10.57 5.90
CA ALA A 138 6.73 11.58 6.40
C ALA A 138 6.14 12.99 6.31
N ARG A 139 5.50 13.34 5.19
CA ARG A 139 4.80 14.62 5.00
C ARG A 139 3.62 14.78 5.96
N ALA A 140 2.85 13.72 6.21
CA ALA A 140 1.73 13.73 7.15
C ALA A 140 2.20 13.90 8.60
N LEU A 141 3.22 13.15 9.02
CA LEU A 141 3.80 13.23 10.36
C LEU A 141 4.49 14.57 10.61
N TYR A 142 5.20 15.11 9.62
CA TYR A 142 5.78 16.44 9.74
C TYR A 142 4.72 17.53 9.96
N ARG A 143 3.59 17.47 9.24
CA ARG A 143 2.45 18.36 9.45
C ARG A 143 1.81 18.16 10.82
N LEU A 144 1.67 16.91 11.27
CA LEU A 144 1.16 16.58 12.60
C LEU A 144 2.05 17.18 13.69
N ALA A 145 3.37 17.12 13.53
CA ALA A 145 4.35 17.67 14.45
C ALA A 145 4.23 19.19 14.66
N GLN A 146 3.70 19.92 13.67
CA GLN A 146 3.52 21.38 13.78
C GLN A 146 2.25 21.76 14.56
N LYS A 147 1.33 20.83 14.83
CA LYS A 147 0.11 21.10 15.59
C LYS A 147 0.42 21.19 17.08
N LYS A 148 -0.11 22.24 17.74
CA LYS A 148 -0.02 22.41 19.19
C LYS A 148 -1.44 22.54 19.78
N PRO A 149 -1.83 21.69 20.74
CA PRO A 149 -1.10 20.53 21.28
C PRO A 149 -0.99 19.36 20.28
N PHE A 150 -0.07 18.43 20.52
CA PHE A 150 -0.06 17.15 19.78
C PHE A 150 -1.39 16.41 19.99
N THR A 151 -1.87 15.76 18.94
CA THR A 151 -3.08 14.93 18.99
C THR A 151 -2.78 13.58 18.34
N PRO A 152 -3.06 12.45 19.00
CA PRO A 152 -2.91 11.12 18.41
C PRO A 152 -3.66 11.00 17.09
N ALA A 153 -3.10 10.25 16.13
CA ALA A 153 -3.67 10.13 14.81
C ALA A 153 -3.43 8.76 14.19
N LYS A 154 -4.37 8.35 13.34
CA LYS A 154 -4.29 7.15 12.51
C LYS A 154 -4.43 7.60 11.06
N TYR A 155 -3.43 7.34 10.23
CA TYR A 155 -3.39 7.71 8.82
C TYR A 155 -3.25 6.50 7.91
N PHE A 156 -3.89 6.53 6.75
CA PHE A 156 -3.65 5.55 5.71
C PHE A 156 -3.61 6.20 4.34
N SER A 157 -2.93 5.53 3.40
CA SER A 157 -2.98 5.88 1.98
C SER A 157 -2.93 4.63 1.12
N ILE A 158 -3.56 4.70 -0.05
CA ILE A 158 -3.42 3.67 -1.08
C ILE A 158 -3.12 4.38 -2.39
N ASP A 159 -1.87 4.32 -2.84
CA ASP A 159 -1.47 5.05 -4.03
C ASP A 159 -0.33 4.37 -4.81
N ARG A 160 -0.15 4.83 -6.05
CA ARG A 160 0.86 4.33 -6.96
C ARG A 160 2.27 4.79 -6.55
N VAL A 161 3.21 3.90 -6.74
CA VAL A 161 4.64 4.07 -6.52
C VAL A 161 5.42 3.52 -7.72
N PHE A 162 6.65 3.99 -7.89
CA PHE A 162 7.46 3.73 -9.07
C PHE A 162 8.84 3.21 -8.66
N ARG A 163 9.28 2.10 -9.24
CA ARG A 163 10.59 1.50 -8.98
C ARG A 163 11.23 1.08 -10.29
N ASN A 164 12.51 1.35 -10.44
CA ASN A 164 13.26 0.98 -11.64
C ASN A 164 13.70 -0.49 -11.58
N GLU A 165 12.79 -1.38 -11.21
CA GLU A 165 13.06 -2.81 -11.15
C GLU A 165 12.86 -3.46 -12.53
N THR A 166 13.59 -4.55 -12.78
CA THR A 166 13.43 -5.31 -14.03
C THR A 166 12.02 -5.89 -14.11
N LEU A 167 11.30 -5.60 -15.19
CA LEU A 167 9.93 -6.08 -15.40
C LEU A 167 9.89 -7.60 -15.57
N ASP A 168 9.15 -8.29 -14.70
CA ASP A 168 8.90 -9.73 -14.81
C ASP A 168 7.40 -10.06 -14.63
N ALA A 169 7.05 -11.33 -14.42
CA ALA A 169 5.65 -11.77 -14.25
C ALA A 169 5.03 -11.35 -12.91
N THR A 170 5.86 -10.92 -11.96
CA THR A 170 5.53 -10.58 -10.57
C THR A 170 5.86 -9.14 -10.18
N HIS A 171 6.72 -8.46 -10.94
CA HIS A 171 7.21 -7.11 -10.68
C HIS A 171 6.89 -6.18 -11.85
N LEU A 172 6.28 -5.05 -11.53
CA LEU A 172 6.04 -3.93 -12.44
C LEU A 172 6.86 -2.73 -12.00
N ALA A 173 7.23 -1.89 -12.96
CA ALA A 173 7.91 -0.62 -12.69
C ALA A 173 7.00 0.38 -11.96
N GLU A 174 5.69 0.19 -12.01
CA GLU A 174 4.69 0.93 -11.24
C GLU A 174 3.64 -0.02 -10.66
N PHE A 175 3.28 0.19 -9.40
CA PHE A 175 2.28 -0.60 -8.69
C PHE A 175 1.70 0.21 -7.52
N HIS A 176 0.64 -0.27 -6.88
CA HIS A 176 -0.02 0.44 -5.78
C HIS A 176 0.46 -0.11 -4.44
N GLN A 177 0.92 0.80 -3.59
CA GLN A 177 1.28 0.51 -2.21
C GLN A 177 0.17 1.02 -1.28
N ILE A 178 -0.20 0.17 -0.34
CA ILE A 178 -1.07 0.48 0.79
C ILE A 178 -0.18 0.70 1.99
N GLU A 179 -0.45 1.75 2.76
CA GLU A 179 0.27 2.02 4.01
C GLU A 179 -0.67 2.53 5.09
N GLY A 180 -0.48 2.03 6.30
CA GLY A 180 -1.14 2.46 7.53
C GLY A 180 -0.13 2.93 8.55
N VAL A 181 -0.45 4.01 9.26
CA VAL A 181 0.40 4.66 10.27
C VAL A 181 -0.45 5.03 11.48
N VAL A 182 0.05 4.74 12.69
CA VAL A 182 -0.57 5.15 13.96
C VAL A 182 0.47 5.90 14.78
N ALA A 183 0.14 7.13 15.17
CA ALA A 183 0.97 7.99 16.01
C ALA A 183 0.23 8.24 17.34
N ASP A 184 0.82 7.81 18.45
CA ASP A 184 0.25 7.96 19.79
C ASP A 184 1.35 7.92 20.86
N HIS A 185 0.98 8.12 22.12
CA HIS A 185 1.88 8.02 23.25
C HIS A 185 2.12 6.55 23.65
N GLY A 186 3.40 6.16 23.75
CA GLY A 186 3.77 4.85 24.31
C GLY A 186 3.33 3.63 23.48
N LEU A 187 3.21 3.76 22.15
CA LEU A 187 3.01 2.60 21.27
C LEU A 187 4.20 1.65 21.39
N THR A 188 3.90 0.35 21.33
CA THR A 188 4.85 -0.74 21.51
C THR A 188 4.75 -1.68 20.31
N LEU A 189 5.71 -2.61 20.19
CA LEU A 189 5.64 -3.64 19.17
C LEU A 189 4.39 -4.52 19.28
N GLY A 190 3.89 -4.75 20.51
CA GLY A 190 2.64 -5.46 20.75
C GLY A 190 1.42 -4.73 20.19
N HIS A 191 1.39 -3.39 20.26
CA HIS A 191 0.34 -2.60 19.63
C HIS A 191 0.36 -2.74 18.10
N LEU A 192 1.54 -2.72 17.48
CA LEU A 192 1.68 -2.98 16.03
C LEU A 192 1.15 -4.37 15.65
N MET A 193 1.55 -5.42 16.37
CA MET A 193 1.06 -6.77 16.13
C MET A 193 -0.47 -6.89 16.31
N GLY A 194 -1.03 -6.19 17.30
CA GLY A 194 -2.48 -6.14 17.54
C GLY A 194 -3.24 -5.47 16.40
N VAL A 195 -2.78 -4.30 15.94
CA VAL A 195 -3.38 -3.58 14.80
C VAL A 195 -3.29 -4.42 13.52
N LEU A 196 -2.13 -5.04 13.26
CA LEU A 196 -1.95 -5.93 12.11
C LEU A 196 -2.90 -7.12 12.16
N ARG A 197 -3.09 -7.74 13.34
CA ARG A 197 -4.01 -8.86 13.51
C ARG A 197 -5.45 -8.45 13.20
N GLU A 198 -5.90 -7.29 13.70
CA GLU A 198 -7.24 -6.78 13.42
C GLU A 198 -7.42 -6.46 11.93
N PHE A 199 -6.44 -5.78 11.33
CA PHE A 199 -6.42 -5.44 9.91
C PHE A 199 -6.54 -6.68 9.01
N PHE A 200 -5.71 -7.70 9.27
CA PHE A 200 -5.74 -8.94 8.49
C PHE A 200 -6.96 -9.81 8.80
N THR A 201 -7.52 -9.75 10.01
CA THR A 201 -8.78 -10.44 10.32
C THR A 201 -9.94 -9.90 9.48
N LYS A 202 -10.03 -8.58 9.29
CA LYS A 202 -10.99 -7.95 8.37
C LYS A 202 -10.74 -8.32 6.89
N LEU A 203 -9.54 -8.77 6.55
CA LEU A 203 -9.22 -9.34 5.23
C LEU A 203 -9.50 -10.85 5.12
N GLY A 204 -10.03 -11.49 6.17
CA GLY A 204 -10.24 -12.94 6.22
C GLY A 204 -8.97 -13.75 6.52
N ILE A 205 -7.89 -13.12 6.97
CA ILE A 205 -6.60 -13.77 7.24
C ILE A 205 -6.37 -13.87 8.75
N THR A 206 -6.35 -15.10 9.28
CA THR A 206 -6.21 -15.37 10.72
C THR A 206 -4.87 -16.00 11.11
N GLN A 207 -4.26 -16.75 10.18
CA GLN A 207 -3.00 -17.47 10.39
C GLN A 207 -1.81 -16.54 10.21
N LEU A 208 -1.48 -15.72 11.22
CA LEU A 208 -0.36 -14.77 11.14
C LEU A 208 0.88 -15.21 11.90
N ARG A 209 2.05 -14.99 11.31
CA ARG A 209 3.37 -15.06 11.96
C ARG A 209 4.15 -13.79 11.69
N PHE A 210 4.94 -13.37 12.68
CA PHE A 210 5.79 -12.19 12.59
C PHE A 210 7.25 -12.63 12.61
N LYS A 211 8.05 -12.05 11.71
CA LYS A 211 9.48 -12.34 11.57
C LYS A 211 10.27 -11.03 11.68
N PRO A 212 11.31 -10.95 12.51
CA PRO A 212 12.18 -9.78 12.55
C PRO A 212 12.73 -9.45 11.16
N ALA A 213 12.75 -8.17 10.83
CA ALA A 213 13.24 -7.64 9.57
C ALA A 213 14.10 -6.40 9.79
N TYR A 214 14.57 -5.79 8.72
CA TYR A 214 15.30 -4.53 8.75
C TYR A 214 14.67 -3.57 7.76
N ASN A 215 14.28 -2.38 8.23
CA ASN A 215 14.08 -1.22 7.38
C ASN A 215 14.91 -0.05 7.94
N PRO A 216 15.50 0.81 7.10
CA PRO A 216 16.33 1.92 7.57
C PRO A 216 15.62 2.88 8.53
N TYR A 217 14.31 3.04 8.34
CA TYR A 217 13.48 4.01 9.04
C TYR A 217 12.67 3.43 10.20
N THR A 218 12.80 2.13 10.51
CA THR A 218 12.11 1.50 11.65
C THR A 218 13.02 0.70 12.58
N GLU A 219 12.80 0.83 13.88
CA GLU A 219 13.42 0.01 14.92
C GLU A 219 12.48 -0.10 16.13
N PRO A 220 11.93 -1.29 16.44
CA PRO A 220 12.05 -2.58 15.74
C PRO A 220 11.27 -2.66 14.42
N SER A 221 11.64 -3.61 13.55
CA SER A 221 10.97 -3.92 12.26
C SER A 221 10.53 -5.38 12.19
N MET A 222 9.42 -5.67 11.53
CA MET A 222 8.93 -7.03 11.30
C MET A 222 8.20 -7.20 9.96
N GLU A 223 8.44 -8.34 9.32
CA GLU A 223 7.63 -8.88 8.23
C GLU A 223 6.45 -9.68 8.81
N VAL A 224 5.32 -9.67 8.10
CA VAL A 224 4.11 -10.41 8.43
C VAL A 224 3.92 -11.51 7.39
N PHE A 225 3.76 -12.74 7.86
CA PHE A 225 3.52 -13.92 7.03
C PHE A 225 2.14 -14.50 7.32
N SER A 226 1.50 -15.03 6.28
CA SER A 226 0.27 -15.80 6.37
C SER A 226 0.41 -17.19 5.75
N TYR A 227 -0.23 -18.20 6.32
CA TYR A 227 -0.25 -19.54 5.74
C TYR A 227 -1.28 -19.63 4.60
N HIS A 228 -0.81 -19.88 3.37
CA HIS A 228 -1.67 -20.00 2.21
C HIS A 228 -2.07 -21.47 1.99
N GLN A 229 -3.37 -21.80 2.15
CA GLN A 229 -3.87 -23.18 2.08
C GLN A 229 -3.60 -23.84 0.72
N GLY A 230 -3.82 -23.12 -0.38
CA GLY A 230 -3.60 -23.66 -1.73
C GLY A 230 -2.14 -23.93 -2.09
N LEU A 231 -1.19 -23.21 -1.47
CA LEU A 231 0.25 -23.35 -1.72
C LEU A 231 0.96 -24.13 -0.61
N LYS A 232 0.24 -24.47 0.46
CA LYS A 232 0.73 -25.16 1.66
C LYS A 232 2.02 -24.57 2.24
N LYS A 233 2.19 -23.24 2.15
CA LYS A 233 3.39 -22.53 2.59
C LYS A 233 3.06 -21.19 3.24
N TRP A 234 3.99 -20.71 4.07
CA TRP A 234 3.96 -19.35 4.59
C TRP A 234 4.36 -18.37 3.50
N VAL A 235 3.53 -17.36 3.26
CA VAL A 235 3.72 -16.32 2.25
C VAL A 235 3.75 -14.97 2.96
N GLU A 236 4.69 -14.11 2.56
CA GLU A 236 4.77 -12.74 3.05
C GLU A 236 3.55 -11.93 2.60
N VAL A 237 2.87 -11.30 3.54
CA VAL A 237 1.65 -10.50 3.31
C VAL A 237 1.84 -9.01 3.62
N GLY A 238 2.95 -8.62 4.24
CA GLY A 238 3.27 -7.22 4.47
C GLY A 238 4.56 -7.03 5.27
N ASN A 239 5.02 -5.77 5.32
CA ASN A 239 6.17 -5.34 6.09
C ASN A 239 5.74 -4.19 7.03
N SER A 240 6.38 -4.09 8.19
CA SER A 240 6.00 -3.14 9.24
C SER A 240 7.15 -2.80 10.18
N GLY A 241 6.96 -1.77 10.98
CA GLY A 241 7.89 -1.43 12.05
C GLY A 241 7.48 -0.21 12.86
N VAL A 242 8.32 0.16 13.81
CA VAL A 242 8.17 1.35 14.65
C VAL A 242 9.13 2.41 14.13
N PHE A 243 8.64 3.58 13.71
CA PHE A 243 9.50 4.61 13.14
C PHE A 243 10.56 5.07 14.15
N ARG A 244 11.78 5.22 13.64
CA ARG A 244 12.95 5.60 14.41
C ARG A 244 12.80 7.00 15.04
N PRO A 245 13.30 7.21 16.27
CA PRO A 245 13.37 8.55 16.85
C PRO A 245 14.13 9.55 15.99
N GLU A 246 15.17 9.12 15.27
CA GLU A 246 15.96 9.96 14.37
C GLU A 246 15.18 10.46 13.15
N MET A 247 14.09 9.77 12.79
CA MET A 247 13.13 10.23 11.79
C MET A 247 12.13 11.22 12.42
N LEU A 248 11.56 10.88 13.57
CA LEU A 248 10.41 11.59 14.17
C LEU A 248 10.80 12.87 14.93
N LEU A 249 11.84 12.83 15.75
CA LEU A 249 12.26 13.94 16.60
C LEU A 249 12.71 15.18 15.82
N PRO A 250 13.48 15.10 14.70
CA PRO A 250 13.76 16.30 13.92
C PRO A 250 12.52 16.88 13.23
N MET A 251 11.42 16.13 13.06
CA MET A 251 10.15 16.70 12.58
C MET A 251 9.54 17.66 13.62
N GLY A 252 9.87 17.47 14.90
CA GLY A 252 9.31 18.21 16.04
C GLY A 252 8.26 17.44 16.82
N LEU A 253 8.10 16.12 16.59
CA LEU A 253 7.21 15.30 17.41
C LEU A 253 7.73 15.22 18.85
N PRO A 254 6.85 15.24 19.87
CA PRO A 254 7.27 15.09 21.26
C PRO A 254 7.95 13.74 21.52
N GLU A 255 8.95 13.70 22.40
CA GLU A 255 9.71 12.46 22.72
C GLU A 255 8.85 11.30 23.24
N LYS A 256 7.71 11.60 23.87
CA LYS A 256 6.77 10.59 24.37
C LYS A 256 5.87 9.99 23.28
N VAL A 257 5.91 10.54 22.06
CA VAL A 257 5.12 10.04 20.92
C VAL A 257 5.96 9.01 20.18
N SER A 258 5.38 7.84 19.96
CA SER A 258 5.91 6.83 19.06
C SER A 258 4.94 6.59 17.91
N VAL A 259 5.48 6.13 16.78
CA VAL A 259 4.70 5.93 15.56
C VAL A 259 4.98 4.53 15.04
N ILE A 260 3.92 3.76 14.84
CA ILE A 260 3.98 2.42 14.24
C ILE A 260 3.39 2.50 12.83
N ALA A 261 3.96 1.75 11.89
CA ALA A 261 3.51 1.75 10.51
C ALA A 261 3.63 0.36 9.89
N TRP A 262 2.83 0.12 8.85
CA TRP A 262 2.91 -1.08 8.03
C TRP A 262 2.46 -0.79 6.60
N GLY A 263 2.90 -1.63 5.67
CA GLY A 263 2.48 -1.55 4.29
C GLY A 263 2.50 -2.89 3.57
N LEU A 264 1.76 -2.93 2.47
CA LEU A 264 1.69 -4.06 1.54
C LEU A 264 1.32 -3.56 0.13
N SER A 265 1.59 -4.37 -0.89
CA SER A 265 1.13 -4.11 -2.26
C SER A 265 -0.36 -4.45 -2.39
N LEU A 266 -1.09 -3.68 -3.19
CA LEU A 266 -2.49 -3.97 -3.53
C LEU A 266 -2.61 -5.13 -4.53
N GLU A 267 -1.64 -5.26 -5.44
CA GLU A 267 -1.63 -6.23 -6.53
C GLU A 267 -1.53 -7.66 -6.01
N ARG A 268 -0.64 -7.94 -5.06
CA ARG A 268 -0.41 -9.32 -4.57
C ARG A 268 -1.68 -9.95 -3.94
N PRO A 269 -2.40 -9.31 -3.01
CA PRO A 269 -3.70 -9.81 -2.54
C PRO A 269 -4.74 -9.95 -3.65
N THR A 270 -4.75 -9.03 -4.62
CA THR A 270 -5.69 -9.07 -5.75
C THR A 270 -5.43 -10.27 -6.65
N MET A 271 -4.16 -10.56 -6.95
CA MET A 271 -3.74 -11.71 -7.75
C MET A 271 -4.13 -13.02 -7.08
N ILE A 272 -3.88 -13.15 -5.78
CA ILE A 272 -4.26 -14.35 -5.01
C ILE A 272 -5.79 -14.52 -5.02
N LYS A 273 -6.53 -13.43 -4.77
CA LYS A 273 -8.00 -13.47 -4.70
C LYS A 273 -8.67 -13.86 -6.01
N TYR A 274 -8.20 -13.32 -7.13
CA TYR A 274 -8.78 -13.57 -8.44
C TYR A 274 -8.06 -14.69 -9.21
N ASN A 275 -7.13 -15.41 -8.56
CA ASN A 275 -6.33 -16.48 -9.16
C ASN A 275 -5.61 -16.06 -10.45
N ILE A 276 -4.95 -14.90 -10.40
CA ILE A 276 -4.18 -14.33 -11.52
C ILE A 276 -2.70 -14.61 -11.29
N ASN A 277 -2.07 -15.28 -12.25
CA ASN A 277 -0.66 -15.66 -12.15
C ASN A 277 0.31 -14.62 -12.70
N ASN A 278 -0.17 -13.68 -13.53
CA ASN A 278 0.66 -12.66 -14.17
C ASN A 278 0.09 -11.26 -13.91
N ILE A 279 0.88 -10.41 -13.25
CA ILE A 279 0.48 -9.06 -12.88
C ILE A 279 0.12 -8.17 -14.09
N ARG A 280 0.69 -8.47 -15.27
CA ARG A 280 0.45 -7.72 -16.52
C ARG A 280 -0.94 -7.97 -17.13
N GLU A 281 -1.59 -9.06 -16.74
CA GLU A 281 -2.99 -9.32 -17.09
C GLU A 281 -3.94 -8.50 -16.23
N LEU A 282 -3.50 -8.11 -15.03
CA LEU A 282 -4.25 -7.31 -14.08
C LEU A 282 -4.05 -5.80 -14.28
N VAL A 283 -2.85 -5.34 -14.60
CA VAL A 283 -2.51 -3.91 -14.63
C VAL A 283 -1.90 -3.51 -15.98
N GLY A 284 -2.39 -2.39 -16.52
CA GLY A 284 -1.87 -1.75 -17.72
C GLY A 284 -2.77 -1.88 -18.93
N HIS A 285 -2.34 -1.31 -20.06
CA HIS A 285 -3.12 -1.25 -21.30
C HIS A 285 -3.32 -2.62 -21.99
N LYS A 286 -2.63 -3.67 -21.53
CA LYS A 286 -2.77 -5.05 -22.01
C LYS A 286 -3.78 -5.88 -21.20
N VAL A 287 -4.54 -5.24 -20.31
CA VAL A 287 -5.57 -5.89 -19.49
C VAL A 287 -6.60 -6.61 -20.36
N ASN A 288 -6.99 -7.81 -19.97
CA ASN A 288 -8.07 -8.54 -20.64
C ASN A 288 -9.44 -7.98 -20.21
N LEU A 289 -10.13 -7.28 -21.10
CA LEU A 289 -11.45 -6.69 -20.80
C LEU A 289 -12.51 -7.74 -20.46
N GLN A 290 -12.44 -8.94 -21.05
CA GLN A 290 -13.38 -10.01 -20.71
C GLN A 290 -13.22 -10.46 -19.24
N MET A 291 -12.00 -10.45 -18.72
CA MET A 291 -11.74 -10.70 -17.29
C MET A 291 -12.38 -9.60 -16.44
N VAL A 292 -12.29 -8.33 -16.86
CA VAL A 292 -12.94 -7.21 -16.15
C VAL A 292 -14.46 -7.38 -16.11
N TYR A 293 -15.07 -7.76 -17.24
CA TYR A 293 -16.52 -7.95 -17.36
C TYR A 293 -17.02 -9.09 -16.48
N ASN A 294 -16.27 -10.20 -16.47
CA ASN A 294 -16.61 -11.40 -15.70
C ASN A 294 -16.20 -11.30 -14.22
N SER A 295 -15.47 -10.26 -13.83
CA SER A 295 -14.93 -10.17 -12.46
C SER A 295 -16.06 -10.04 -11.43
N PRO A 296 -16.16 -10.96 -10.46
CA PRO A 296 -17.23 -10.93 -9.48
C PRO A 296 -17.10 -9.73 -8.53
N LEU A 297 -18.11 -9.56 -7.67
CA LEU A 297 -18.04 -8.62 -6.56
C LEU A 297 -16.85 -8.93 -5.66
N CYS A 298 -16.10 -7.90 -5.30
CA CYS A 298 -14.98 -8.02 -4.39
C CYS A 298 -15.48 -8.14 -2.95
N ARG A 299 -15.32 -9.31 -2.32
CA ARG A 299 -15.50 -9.53 -0.88
C ARG A 299 -14.28 -10.26 -0.31
N LEU A 300 -13.38 -9.57 0.41
CA LEU A 300 -12.13 -10.11 0.98
C LEU A 300 -12.42 -10.99 2.21
N ASP A 301 -13.44 -10.61 2.98
CA ASP A 301 -13.93 -11.27 4.20
C ASP A 301 -14.63 -12.62 3.94
N VAL A 302 -14.93 -12.94 2.68
CA VAL A 302 -15.43 -14.24 2.28
C VAL A 302 -14.28 -14.93 1.56
N GLU A 303 -13.72 -15.99 2.17
CA GLU A 303 -12.93 -16.95 1.40
C GLU A 303 -13.78 -17.31 0.19
N GLN A 304 -13.28 -17.06 -1.03
CA GLN A 304 -13.74 -17.86 -2.16
C GLN A 304 -13.19 -19.28 -1.94
N GLY A 305 -13.76 -19.99 -0.98
CA GLY A 305 -14.38 -21.23 -1.35
C GLY A 305 -15.36 -20.86 -2.44
N SER A 306 -14.93 -20.94 -3.70
CA SER A 306 -15.81 -21.59 -4.66
C SER A 306 -16.42 -22.77 -3.89
N PRO A 307 -17.75 -22.98 -3.86
CA PRO A 307 -18.22 -24.31 -3.54
C PRO A 307 -17.38 -25.21 -4.43
N GLN A 308 -16.47 -25.99 -3.84
CA GLN A 308 -15.59 -26.87 -4.58
C GLN A 308 -16.54 -27.55 -5.55
N THR A 309 -16.33 -27.32 -6.85
CA THR A 309 -17.08 -28.00 -7.89
C THR A 309 -17.20 -29.42 -7.42
N GLN A 310 -18.43 -29.84 -7.04
CA GLN A 310 -18.66 -31.05 -6.27
C GLN A 310 -17.73 -32.11 -6.85
N GLU A 311 -16.76 -32.58 -6.07
CA GLU A 311 -15.94 -33.71 -6.49
C GLU A 311 -16.94 -34.82 -6.76
N THR A 312 -17.19 -35.06 -8.05
CA THR A 312 -17.98 -36.19 -8.50
C THR A 312 -17.22 -37.42 -8.03
N ARG A 313 -17.78 -38.08 -7.02
CA ARG A 313 -17.36 -39.41 -6.57
C ARG A 313 -17.29 -40.39 -7.74
#